data_AF-A0A350XYL7-F1
#
_entry.id   AF-A0A350XYL7-F1
#
_cell.length_a   1.000
_cell.length_b   1.000
_cell.length_c   1.000
_cell.angle_alpha   90.00
_cell.angle_beta   90.00
_cell.angle_gamma   90.00
#
_symmetry.space_group_name_H-M   'P 1'
#
loop_
_entity.id
_entity.type
_entity.pdbx_description
1 polymer ?
#
loop_
_entity_poly.entity_id
_entity_poly.type
_entity_poly.pdbx_seq_one_letter_code
_entity_poly.pdbx_strand_id
1 'polypeptide(L)' 'RYSGVHGNDEANIDKLLKNLDGVPREKRTARFVCAACCVFPNGKKITARGECEGEIL' A
#
# COMPACT_ATOMS: atom_id res chain seq x y z
N ARG A 1 -7.75 2.64 6.49
CA ARG A 1 -9.13 2.11 6.39
C ARG A 1 -9.59 2.24 4.93
N TYR A 2 -9.20 1.36 4.02
CA TYR A 2 -9.54 1.54 2.59
C TYR A 2 -11.06 1.40 2.35
N SER A 3 -11.70 0.51 3.11
CA SER A 3 -13.14 0.28 3.16
C SER A 3 -13.89 1.25 4.09
N GLY A 4 -13.21 2.17 4.77
CA GLY A 4 -13.82 3.05 5.78
C GLY A 4 -13.82 2.48 7.21
N VAL A 5 -13.42 1.21 7.40
CA VAL A 5 -13.20 0.55 8.71
C VAL A 5 -11.73 0.10 8.92
N HIS A 6 -11.21 0.08 10.15
CA HIS A 6 -9.78 -0.16 10.53
C HIS A 6 -9.73 -1.49 11.20
N GLY A 7 -8.69 -2.25 10.89
CA GLY A 7 -8.57 -3.64 11.27
C GLY A 7 -9.57 -4.55 10.55
N ASN A 8 -10.38 -4.04 9.62
CA ASN A 8 -11.21 -4.90 8.77
C ASN A 8 -10.52 -5.08 7.42
N ASP A 9 -9.60 -6.05 7.39
CA ASP A 9 -8.76 -6.34 6.23
C ASP A 9 -9.55 -7.01 5.11
N GLU A 10 -10.46 -7.92 5.45
CA GLU A 10 -11.36 -8.58 4.50
C GLU A 10 -12.14 -7.53 3.68
N ALA A 11 -12.81 -6.57 4.33
CA ALA A 11 -13.53 -5.52 3.63
C ALA A 11 -12.63 -4.61 2.77
N ASN A 12 -11.33 -4.47 3.13
CA ASN A 12 -10.38 -3.72 2.30
C ASN A 12 -10.02 -4.51 1.04
N ILE A 13 -9.79 -5.81 1.18
CA ILE A 13 -9.48 -6.72 0.06
C ILE A 13 -10.67 -6.81 -0.89
N ASP A 14 -11.88 -7.06 -0.37
CA ASP A 14 -13.10 -7.17 -1.20
C ASP A 14 -13.35 -5.89 -2.02
N LYS A 15 -13.21 -4.73 -1.38
CA LYS A 15 -13.35 -3.44 -2.05
C LYS A 15 -12.28 -3.23 -3.12
N LEU A 16 -11.04 -3.68 -2.88
CA LEU A 16 -9.96 -3.57 -3.84
C LEU A 16 -10.23 -4.45 -5.07
N LEU A 17 -10.59 -5.72 -4.85
CA LEU A 17 -10.89 -6.67 -5.92
C LEU A 17 -12.05 -6.18 -6.79
N LYS A 18 -13.14 -5.71 -6.17
CA LYS A 18 -14.27 -5.11 -6.89
C LYS A 18 -13.87 -3.91 -7.75
N ASN A 19 -12.94 -3.09 -7.29
CA ASN A 19 -12.45 -1.94 -8.06
C ASN A 19 -11.54 -2.33 -9.24
N LEU A 20 -11.01 -3.57 -9.22
CA LEU A 20 -10.19 -4.14 -10.29
C LEU A 20 -10.98 -5.05 -11.24
N ASP A 21 -12.30 -5.16 -11.05
CA ASP A 21 -13.17 -5.91 -11.96
C ASP A 21 -13.04 -5.39 -13.40
N GLY A 22 -12.75 -6.30 -14.33
CA GLY A 22 -12.50 -5.97 -15.73
C GLY A 22 -11.11 -5.40 -16.05
N VAL A 23 -10.23 -5.18 -15.05
CA VAL A 23 -8.84 -4.80 -15.29
C VAL A 23 -8.03 -6.03 -15.72
N PRO A 24 -7.40 -6.04 -16.90
CA PRO A 24 -6.54 -7.14 -17.35
C PRO A 24 -5.39 -7.40 -16.39
N ARG A 25 -4.97 -8.67 -16.24
CA ARG A 25 -3.97 -9.09 -15.25
C ARG A 25 -2.63 -8.35 -15.43
N GLU A 26 -2.20 -8.14 -16.67
CA GLU A 26 -0.98 -7.41 -17.02
C GLU A 26 -1.00 -5.93 -16.59
N LYS A 27 -2.17 -5.40 -16.24
CA LYS A 27 -2.36 -4.04 -15.70
C LYS A 27 -2.56 -4.02 -14.18
N ARG A 28 -2.51 -5.17 -13.49
CA ARG A 28 -2.68 -5.31 -12.05
C ARG A 28 -1.36 -5.27 -11.27
N THR A 29 -0.35 -4.56 -11.78
CA THR A 29 0.91 -4.38 -11.06
C THR A 29 0.67 -3.58 -9.77
N ALA A 30 1.37 -3.95 -8.70
CA ALA A 30 1.25 -3.32 -7.39
C ALA A 30 2.57 -3.43 -6.62
N ARG A 31 2.69 -2.72 -5.51
CA ARG A 31 3.84 -2.85 -4.60
C ARG A 31 3.45 -2.60 -3.16
N PHE A 32 4.08 -3.33 -2.25
CA PHE A 32 4.14 -2.92 -0.86
C PHE A 32 5.23 -1.86 -0.69
N VAL A 33 4.90 -0.76 -0.01
CA VAL A 33 5.83 0.34 0.26
C VAL A 33 6.04 0.46 1.76
N CYS A 34 7.30 0.47 2.18
CA CYS A 34 7.69 0.81 3.54
C CYS A 34 8.46 2.13 3.52
N ALA A 35 8.05 3.08 4.35
CA ALA A 35 8.75 4.34 4.52
C ALA A 35 8.99 4.61 6.01
N ALA A 36 10.20 5.02 6.34
CA ALA A 36 10.61 5.34 7.71
C ALA A 36 11.31 6.71 7.74
N CYS A 37 11.10 7.46 8.81
CA CYS A 37 11.72 8.76 9.04
C CYS A 37 12.27 8.84 10.46
N CYS A 38 13.50 9.32 10.61
CA CYS A 38 14.15 9.62 11.88
C CYS A 38 14.46 11.11 11.93
N VAL A 39 13.95 11.82 12.94
CA VAL A 39 14.12 13.26 13.12
C VAL A 39 14.90 13.50 14.41
N PHE A 40 16.02 14.21 14.31
CA PHE A 40 16.87 14.55 15.44
C PHE A 40 16.45 15.90 16.06
N PRO A 41 16.74 16.15 17.36
CA PRO A 41 16.40 17.41 18.02
C PRO A 41 16.99 18.67 17.36
N ASN A 42 18.12 18.53 16.66
CA ASN A 42 18.74 19.61 15.89
C ASN A 42 18.09 19.84 14.50
N GLY A 43 16.96 19.18 14.22
CA GLY A 43 16.23 19.31 12.97
C GLY A 43 16.77 18.47 11.81
N LYS A 44 17.89 17.73 11.96
CA LYS A 44 18.35 16.78 10.94
C LYS A 44 17.32 15.68 10.76
N LYS A 45 17.19 15.19 9.52
CA LYS A 45 16.25 14.12 9.16
C LYS A 45 16.94 13.07 8.33
N ILE A 46 16.64 11.80 8.61
CA ILE A 46 16.99 10.67 7.78
C ILE A 46 15.68 10.02 7.35
N THR A 47 15.51 9.80 6.05
CA THR A 47 14.34 9.11 5.49
C THR A 47 14.81 7.90 4.70
N ALA A 48 14.11 6.79 4.86
CA ALA A 48 14.30 5.58 4.07
C ALA A 48 12.97 5.16 3.43
N ARG A 49 13.03 4.66 2.20
CA ARG A 49 11.89 4.09 1.47
C ARG A 49 12.31 2.81 0.78
N GLY A 50 11.56 1.74 0.99
CA GLY A 50 11.72 0.46 0.33
C GLY A 50 10.42 0.04 -0.36
N GLU A 51 10.56 -0.72 -1.44
CA GLU A 51 9.44 -1.23 -2.24
C GLU A 51 9.62 -2.72 -2.48
N CYS A 52 8.51 -3.45 -2.47
CA CYS A 52 8.42 -4.85 -2.90
C CYS A 52 7.36 -4.92 -3.99
N GLU A 53 7.79 -5.10 -5.24
CA GLU A 53 6.92 -5.19 -6.41
C GLU A 53 6.16 -6.53 -6.43
N GLY A 54 4.96 -6.52 -7.00
CA GLY A 54 4.10 -7.68 -7.16
C GLY A 54 2.91 -7.39 -8.08
N GLU A 55 1.91 -8.27 -8.03
CA GLU A 55 0.67 -8.15 -8.81
C GLU A 55 -0.52 -8.47 -7.90
N ILE A 56 -1.67 -7.86 -8.17
CA ILE A 56 -2.94 -8.20 -7.51
C ILE A 56 -3.60 -9.36 -8.25
N LEU A 57 -3.88 -10.44 -7.51
CA LEU A 57 -4.54 -11.66 -8.01
C LEU A 57 -6.02 -11.38 -8.35
#